data_AF-A0A9W9KD11-F1
#
_entry.id   AF-A0A9W9KD11-F1
#
_cell.length_a   1.000
_cell.length_b   1.000
_cell.length_c   1.000
_cell.angle_alpha   90.00
_cell.angle_beta   90.00
_cell.angle_gamma   90.00
#
_symmetry.space_group_name_H-M   'P 1'
#
loop_
_entity.id
_entity.type
_entity.pdbx_description
1 polymer ?
#
loop_
_entity_poly.entity_id
_entity_poly.type
_entity_poly.pdbx_seq_one_letter_code
_entity_poly.pdbx_strand_id
1 'polypeptide(L)'
;MDQEDRKASLTNVDNSLGGSSDTETQNQLEVVFYPDSSHRRKSSLVTMDKPKVRPHLDQQDKTTACYVHSLIAGEWTAPPHTIKDTQDGMQPVNEEPVAEPKAVDEDELVSVIDGDPRTIKPAPTIIQSRHLTKRQLSDMAWNVRKLSKKLGSIKLKLTVKNVFVVCKAHDESLVSLTRKVTRWLLSKERDAPYVVYVEQRLETHPDFGGLQLLEEEPSAKGRLKFWDPKLAQDQPQQFDFVITLGGDGTVLYTSWLFQRIVPPVLSFALGSLGFLTNFDFANYQRTLENAFRDGVVVSLRLRFECTIMRSKARMKDPHSRALTSRDLVEELIGEEGEDTLTHTPDCVYEILNDVVLDRGPNPTMSHIELFGDDEHFTTLLADGICIATPTGSTAYNLAAGGSLSHPENPVILVTAICAHTLSFRPIILPDTIVLRMGVPYDARTSSWASFDGRERVELLPGDYVTVSASRYPFANVLPPGRRGEDWVHSISKTLNWNSRQKQKSFK
;
A
#
# COMPACT_ATOMS: atom_id res chain seq x y z
N MET A 1 -37.57 67.60 12.21
CA MET A 1 -36.15 67.38 11.91
C MET A 1 -35.89 65.91 11.69
N ASP A 2 -36.25 65.27 10.59
CA ASP A 2 -37.14 65.47 9.43
C ASP A 2 -37.27 64.02 8.90
N GLN A 3 -38.47 63.43 8.86
CA GLN A 3 -39.30 63.27 7.63
C GLN A 3 -38.47 62.72 6.46
N GLU A 4 -38.75 61.59 5.83
CA GLU A 4 -40.00 60.96 5.35
C GLU A 4 -39.53 59.72 4.54
N ASP A 5 -40.26 58.66 4.19
CA ASP A 5 -41.55 58.09 4.52
C ASP A 5 -41.60 56.72 3.82
N ARG A 6 -42.17 55.71 4.50
CA ARG A 6 -43.20 54.74 4.05
C ARG A 6 -43.19 54.25 2.58
N LYS A 7 -43.46 52.97 2.26
CA LYS A 7 -44.65 52.19 2.66
C LYS A 7 -44.60 50.75 2.09
N ALA A 8 -45.22 49.84 2.82
CA ALA A 8 -45.53 48.46 2.45
C ALA A 8 -46.64 48.35 1.39
N SER A 9 -46.75 47.18 0.73
CA SER A 9 -48.06 46.58 0.45
C SER A 9 -47.96 45.06 0.20
N LEU A 10 -48.65 44.32 1.07
CA LEU A 10 -49.17 42.97 0.84
C LEU A 10 -50.56 43.13 0.20
N THR A 11 -50.86 42.34 -0.82
CA THR A 11 -52.24 41.96 -1.18
C THR A 11 -52.27 40.51 -1.64
N ASN A 12 -52.95 39.67 -0.85
CA ASN A 12 -53.58 38.43 -1.32
C ASN A 12 -54.76 38.76 -2.24
N VAL A 13 -55.11 37.85 -3.16
CA VAL A 13 -56.45 37.22 -3.30
C VAL A 13 -56.53 36.37 -4.60
N ASP A 14 -56.91 35.10 -4.38
CA ASP A 14 -57.66 34.11 -5.19
C ASP A 14 -57.19 33.51 -6.54
N ASN A 15 -56.85 32.23 -6.44
CA ASN A 15 -57.55 31.05 -7.00
C ASN A 15 -58.02 31.07 -8.47
N SER A 16 -57.38 30.26 -9.32
CA SER A 16 -58.09 29.40 -10.29
C SER A 16 -57.21 28.23 -10.77
N LEU A 17 -57.89 27.10 -10.97
CA LEU A 17 -57.41 25.76 -11.32
C LEU A 17 -56.75 25.66 -12.70
N GLY A 18 -55.81 24.70 -12.83
CA GLY A 18 -55.75 23.83 -14.01
C GLY A 18 -54.39 23.69 -14.70
N GLY A 19 -53.91 22.45 -14.85
CA GLY A 19 -53.13 22.03 -16.02
C GLY A 19 -51.69 21.59 -15.77
N SER A 20 -51.49 20.28 -15.77
CA SER A 20 -50.22 19.58 -15.92
C SER A 20 -49.48 19.93 -17.20
N SER A 21 -48.15 20.07 -17.14
CA SER A 21 -47.25 19.47 -18.14
C SER A 21 -45.81 19.45 -17.63
N ASP A 22 -45.28 18.24 -17.51
CA ASP A 22 -43.87 17.93 -17.36
C ASP A 22 -43.02 18.58 -18.46
N THR A 23 -41.98 19.31 -18.07
CA THR A 23 -40.76 19.44 -18.89
C THR A 23 -39.56 19.56 -17.95
N GLU A 24 -38.88 18.42 -17.75
CA GLU A 24 -37.53 18.36 -17.23
C GLU A 24 -36.59 19.16 -18.13
N THR A 25 -36.20 20.36 -17.70
CA THR A 25 -35.03 21.04 -18.26
C THR A 25 -33.77 20.33 -17.78
N GLN A 26 -33.24 19.44 -18.62
CA GLN A 26 -31.86 18.96 -18.56
C GLN A 26 -30.92 20.17 -18.68
N ASN A 27 -30.46 20.69 -17.55
CA ASN A 27 -29.28 21.54 -17.53
C ASN A 27 -28.08 20.68 -17.92
N GLN A 28 -27.69 20.74 -19.19
CA GLN A 28 -26.40 20.24 -19.67
C GLN A 28 -25.29 20.96 -18.87
N LEU A 29 -24.48 20.18 -18.15
CA LEU A 29 -23.27 20.66 -17.52
C LEU A 29 -22.30 21.14 -18.61
N GLU A 30 -22.17 22.46 -18.76
CA GLU A 30 -21.16 23.06 -19.61
C GLU A 30 -19.82 23.07 -18.86
N VAL A 31 -18.87 22.25 -19.31
CA VAL A 31 -17.49 22.27 -18.80
C VAL A 31 -16.75 23.39 -19.53
N VAL A 32 -16.64 24.54 -18.87
CA VAL A 32 -15.89 25.69 -19.39
C VAL A 32 -14.41 25.50 -19.11
N PHE A 33 -13.61 25.31 -20.16
CA PHE A 33 -12.15 25.33 -20.07
C PHE A 33 -11.65 26.77 -20.24
N TYR A 34 -10.97 27.32 -19.23
CA TYR A 34 -10.39 28.67 -19.29
C TYR A 34 -9.16 28.69 -20.24
N PRO A 35 -9.17 29.49 -21.33
CA PRO A 35 -8.10 29.50 -22.32
C PRO A 35 -6.74 30.06 -21.83
N ASP A 36 -6.72 30.79 -20.72
CA ASP A 36 -5.50 31.45 -20.18
C ASP A 36 -4.66 30.58 -19.24
N SER A 37 -4.86 29.26 -19.25
CA SER A 37 -3.95 28.29 -18.64
C SER A 37 -2.94 27.74 -19.65
N SER A 38 -2.47 28.58 -20.59
CA SER A 38 -1.42 28.22 -21.55
C SER A 38 -0.01 28.23 -20.97
N HIS A 39 0.15 27.95 -19.67
CA HIS A 39 1.30 27.16 -19.24
C HIS A 39 0.91 25.70 -19.41
N ARG A 40 1.32 25.12 -20.53
CA ARG A 40 1.34 23.66 -20.72
C ARG A 40 2.33 23.08 -19.70
N ARG A 41 1.95 23.01 -18.42
CA ARG A 41 2.67 22.24 -17.41
C ARG A 41 2.55 20.80 -17.82
N LYS A 42 3.63 20.27 -18.39
CA LYS A 42 3.71 18.89 -18.84
C LYS A 42 3.45 18.04 -17.60
N SER A 43 2.34 17.32 -17.63
CA SER A 43 1.88 16.38 -16.62
C SER A 43 3.03 15.62 -15.96
N SER A 44 3.16 15.75 -14.64
CA SER A 44 3.89 14.92 -13.67
C SER A 44 4.43 13.61 -14.28
N LEU A 45 5.61 13.71 -14.87
CA LEU A 45 6.40 12.58 -15.27
C LEU A 45 7.21 12.23 -14.03
N VAL A 46 6.97 11.07 -13.43
CA VAL A 46 8.00 10.49 -12.57
C VAL A 46 9.02 9.91 -13.56
N THR A 47 10.00 10.73 -13.93
CA THR A 47 10.82 10.54 -15.12
C THR A 47 11.66 9.26 -15.06
N MET A 48 11.40 8.37 -16.01
CA MET A 48 12.37 7.99 -17.02
C MET A 48 11.67 7.89 -18.38
N ASP A 49 11.80 8.92 -19.22
CA ASP A 49 11.34 8.85 -20.62
C ASP A 49 12.54 8.65 -21.56
N LYS A 50 12.86 7.36 -21.75
CA LYS A 50 13.33 6.74 -23.00
C LYS A 50 13.38 5.22 -22.76
N PRO A 51 12.41 4.43 -23.27
CA PRO A 51 12.50 2.98 -23.20
C PRO A 51 13.50 2.52 -24.26
N LYS A 52 14.79 2.48 -23.93
CA LYS A 52 15.74 1.67 -24.73
C LYS A 52 15.55 0.17 -24.49
N VAL A 53 14.59 -0.20 -23.65
CA VAL A 53 14.03 -1.54 -23.54
C VAL A 53 12.52 -1.32 -23.48
N ARG A 54 11.74 -1.91 -24.40
CA ARG A 54 10.29 -2.04 -24.22
C ARG A 54 10.09 -2.50 -22.77
N PRO A 55 9.25 -1.86 -21.92
CA PRO A 55 9.05 -2.33 -20.57
C PRO A 55 8.57 -3.78 -20.70
N HIS A 56 9.47 -4.70 -20.39
CA HIS A 56 9.11 -6.10 -20.30
C HIS A 56 8.08 -6.07 -19.15
N LEU A 57 6.81 -6.32 -19.47
CA LEU A 57 5.97 -7.04 -18.53
C LEU A 57 6.88 -8.17 -18.06
N ASP A 58 7.28 -8.16 -16.79
CA ASP A 58 8.04 -9.28 -16.27
C ASP A 58 7.26 -10.51 -16.69
N GLN A 59 7.91 -11.40 -17.44
CA GLN A 59 7.26 -12.65 -17.84
C GLN A 59 6.80 -13.42 -16.58
N GLN A 60 7.36 -13.10 -15.41
CA GLN A 60 6.97 -13.59 -14.08
C GLN A 60 5.68 -12.97 -13.50
N ASP A 61 5.25 -11.78 -13.93
CA ASP A 61 4.05 -11.10 -13.41
C ASP A 61 2.78 -11.43 -14.21
N LYS A 62 2.88 -12.13 -15.36
CA LYS A 62 1.71 -12.50 -16.17
C LYS A 62 0.81 -13.54 -15.51
N THR A 63 1.23 -14.16 -14.40
CA THR A 63 0.40 -15.08 -13.62
C THR A 63 0.71 -14.91 -12.13
N THR A 64 0.16 -13.89 -11.47
CA THR A 64 0.15 -13.89 -10.00
C THR A 64 -0.68 -15.10 -9.53
N ALA A 65 -0.07 -16.12 -8.94
CA ALA A 65 -0.80 -17.32 -8.49
C ALA A 65 -1.83 -17.04 -7.37
N CYS A 66 -1.67 -15.93 -6.63
CA CYS A 66 -2.66 -15.51 -5.64
C CYS A 66 -3.93 -15.00 -6.34
N TYR A 67 -5.05 -15.70 -6.13
CA TYR A 67 -6.36 -15.40 -6.73
C TYR A 67 -6.77 -13.92 -6.61
N VAL A 68 -6.61 -13.33 -5.42
CA VAL A 68 -6.97 -11.91 -5.18
C VAL A 68 -6.16 -10.95 -6.06
N HIS A 69 -4.86 -11.19 -6.20
CA HIS A 69 -3.98 -10.35 -7.01
C HIS A 69 -4.13 -10.64 -8.51
N SER A 70 -4.54 -11.86 -8.88
CA SER A 70 -4.92 -12.19 -10.25
C SER A 70 -6.17 -11.43 -10.69
N LEU A 71 -7.16 -11.26 -9.80
CA LEU A 71 -8.33 -10.42 -10.06
C LEU A 71 -7.94 -8.95 -10.25
N ILE A 72 -6.98 -8.45 -9.47
CA ILE A 72 -6.44 -7.08 -9.63
C ILE A 72 -5.74 -6.94 -11.00
N ALA A 73 -4.84 -7.87 -11.33
CA ALA A 73 -4.07 -7.84 -12.57
C ALA A 73 -4.93 -8.04 -13.84
N GLY A 74 -6.01 -8.83 -13.74
CA GLY A 74 -6.99 -9.01 -14.81
C GLY A 74 -7.74 -7.73 -15.15
N GLU A 75 -8.04 -6.87 -14.16
CA GLU A 75 -8.63 -5.54 -14.41
C GLU A 75 -7.60 -4.53 -14.95
N TRP A 76 -6.29 -4.70 -14.69
CA TRP A 76 -5.22 -3.84 -15.24
C TRP A 76 -4.89 -4.10 -16.72
N THR A 77 -5.15 -5.32 -17.21
CA THR A 77 -4.81 -5.73 -18.58
C THR A 77 -5.90 -5.44 -19.61
N ALA A 78 -7.08 -4.97 -19.18
CA ALA A 78 -8.12 -4.50 -20.09
C ALA A 78 -7.79 -3.06 -20.56
N PRO A 79 -7.47 -2.83 -21.84
CA PRO A 79 -7.31 -1.47 -22.34
C PRO A 79 -8.68 -0.75 -22.33
N PRO A 80 -8.73 0.57 -22.06
CA PRO A 80 -9.96 1.32 -22.22
C PRO A 80 -10.41 1.26 -23.68
N HIS A 81 -11.66 0.86 -23.87
CA HIS A 81 -12.34 0.71 -25.15
C HIS A 81 -12.01 1.84 -26.12
N THR A 82 -11.42 1.48 -27.26
CA THR A 82 -11.47 2.31 -28.46
C THR A 82 -12.94 2.38 -28.90
N ILE A 83 -13.49 3.58 -28.85
CA ILE A 83 -14.75 3.93 -29.49
C ILE A 83 -14.61 3.53 -30.97
N LYS A 84 -15.36 2.52 -31.40
CA LYS A 84 -15.57 2.25 -32.82
C LYS A 84 -16.55 3.29 -33.32
N ASP A 85 -16.03 4.41 -33.82
CA ASP A 85 -16.77 5.22 -34.77
C ASP A 85 -16.94 4.40 -36.05
N THR A 86 -18.16 3.94 -36.27
CA THR A 86 -18.66 3.52 -37.57
C THR A 86 -18.72 4.75 -38.48
N GLN A 87 -17.81 4.82 -39.45
CA GLN A 87 -18.08 5.52 -40.71
C GLN A 87 -17.75 4.57 -41.87
N ASP A 88 -18.80 4.28 -42.63
CA ASP A 88 -18.77 3.66 -43.95
C ASP A 88 -17.88 4.44 -44.92
N GLY A 89 -17.20 3.72 -45.81
CA GLY A 89 -16.68 4.32 -47.04
C GLY A 89 -15.46 3.65 -47.66
N MET A 90 -15.72 2.76 -48.62
CA MET A 90 -14.89 2.46 -49.81
C MET A 90 -13.59 1.65 -49.66
N GLN A 91 -13.61 0.43 -50.21
CA GLN A 91 -12.43 -0.34 -50.65
C GLN A 91 -11.76 0.33 -51.88
N PRO A 92 -10.46 0.07 -52.15
CA PRO A 92 -10.14 -1.02 -53.08
C PRO A 92 -8.86 -1.85 -52.75
N VAL A 93 -9.02 -3.18 -52.85
CA VAL A 93 -8.26 -4.20 -53.62
C VAL A 93 -6.72 -4.08 -53.87
N ASN A 94 -6.04 -5.21 -53.59
CA ASN A 94 -4.71 -5.73 -54.02
C ASN A 94 -3.45 -5.03 -53.45
N GLU A 95 -2.38 -5.70 -52.99
CA GLU A 95 -1.66 -6.90 -53.48
C GLU A 95 -0.72 -7.43 -52.35
N GLU A 96 -0.53 -8.75 -52.23
CA GLU A 96 0.62 -9.35 -51.49
C GLU A 96 1.89 -9.32 -52.36
N PRO A 97 3.11 -9.42 -51.79
CA PRO A 97 3.75 -10.74 -51.81
C PRO A 97 4.70 -11.09 -50.62
N VAL A 98 4.61 -12.37 -50.22
CA VAL A 98 5.68 -13.40 -50.11
C VAL A 98 6.95 -13.18 -49.26
N ALA A 99 7.24 -14.25 -48.49
CA ALA A 99 8.31 -14.52 -47.53
C ALA A 99 9.76 -14.62 -48.09
N GLU A 100 10.78 -14.46 -47.23
CA GLU A 100 11.60 -15.57 -46.67
C GLU A 100 12.75 -15.10 -45.73
N PRO A 101 13.31 -15.99 -44.84
CA PRO A 101 14.19 -15.64 -43.71
C PRO A 101 15.64 -16.20 -43.81
N LYS A 102 16.62 -15.55 -43.17
CA LYS A 102 17.99 -16.05 -42.85
C LYS A 102 18.61 -15.17 -41.74
N ALA A 103 19.50 -15.56 -40.82
CA ALA A 103 20.13 -16.82 -40.42
C ALA A 103 20.73 -16.60 -39.01
N VAL A 104 21.05 -17.70 -38.35
CA VAL A 104 21.72 -17.85 -37.04
C VAL A 104 23.24 -17.67 -37.22
N ASP A 105 23.94 -17.12 -36.23
CA ASP A 105 25.34 -17.47 -35.94
C ASP A 105 25.58 -17.43 -34.41
N GLU A 106 26.12 -18.55 -33.92
CA GLU A 106 26.73 -18.73 -32.60
C GLU A 106 28.23 -18.42 -32.72
N ASP A 107 28.85 -17.88 -31.66
CA ASP A 107 30.18 -18.32 -31.24
C ASP A 107 30.52 -17.82 -29.82
N GLU A 108 31.00 -18.77 -29.01
CA GLU A 108 31.47 -18.64 -27.63
C GLU A 108 32.80 -17.88 -27.52
N LEU A 109 33.07 -17.28 -26.35
CA LEU A 109 34.38 -17.43 -25.71
C LEU A 109 34.30 -17.21 -24.19
N VAL A 110 34.69 -18.24 -23.44
CA VAL A 110 34.83 -18.25 -21.98
C VAL A 110 36.30 -17.98 -21.61
N SER A 111 36.54 -17.15 -20.59
CA SER A 111 37.84 -17.10 -19.91
C SER A 111 37.66 -16.99 -18.39
N VAL A 112 38.21 -17.97 -17.67
CA VAL A 112 38.26 -18.11 -16.21
C VAL A 112 39.56 -17.50 -15.69
N ILE A 113 39.51 -16.62 -14.69
CA ILE A 113 40.65 -16.32 -13.80
C ILE A 113 40.14 -16.26 -12.35
N ASP A 114 40.88 -16.93 -11.49
CA ASP A 114 40.65 -17.28 -10.08
C ASP A 114 41.28 -16.24 -9.13
N GLY A 115 40.69 -16.02 -7.93
CA GLY A 115 41.38 -15.47 -6.75
C GLY A 115 40.86 -14.16 -6.09
N ASP A 116 40.04 -14.28 -5.03
CA ASP A 116 40.30 -13.83 -3.62
C ASP A 116 38.98 -13.75 -2.80
N PRO A 117 38.76 -14.58 -1.77
CA PRO A 117 37.51 -14.64 -1.00
C PRO A 117 37.53 -13.69 0.21
N ARG A 118 37.63 -12.38 0.02
CA ARG A 118 37.45 -11.40 1.11
C ARG A 118 36.80 -10.10 0.62
N THR A 119 35.49 -10.16 0.41
CA THR A 119 34.50 -9.06 0.56
C THR A 119 33.16 -9.52 -0.04
N ILE A 120 32.42 -10.35 0.70
CA ILE A 120 31.01 -10.61 0.37
C ILE A 120 30.24 -9.36 0.81
N LYS A 121 30.12 -8.37 -0.09
CA LYS A 121 29.07 -7.37 0.01
C LYS A 121 27.73 -8.12 -0.17
N PRO A 122 26.71 -7.90 0.68
CA PRO A 122 25.41 -8.51 0.47
C PRO A 122 24.89 -8.10 -0.91
N ALA A 123 24.43 -9.10 -1.68
CA ALA A 123 23.91 -8.90 -3.01
C ALA A 123 22.79 -7.84 -3.00
N PRO A 124 22.76 -6.91 -3.97
CA PRO A 124 21.74 -5.88 -3.99
C PRO A 124 20.37 -6.53 -4.17
N THR A 125 19.50 -6.27 -3.20
CA THR A 125 18.06 -6.50 -3.27
C THR A 125 17.55 -5.96 -4.62
N ILE A 126 16.77 -6.76 -5.35
CA ILE A 126 16.28 -6.43 -6.69
C ILE A 126 15.40 -5.18 -6.60
N ILE A 127 15.97 -4.00 -6.88
CA ILE A 127 15.26 -2.71 -6.95
C ILE A 127 14.51 -2.68 -8.28
N GLN A 128 13.19 -2.84 -8.25
CA GLN A 128 12.33 -2.39 -9.34
C GLN A 128 11.12 -1.66 -8.76
N SER A 129 11.30 -0.43 -8.28
CA SER A 129 10.19 0.53 -8.21
C SER A 129 9.81 0.87 -9.64
N ARG A 130 8.55 0.61 -10.01
CA ARG A 130 7.97 1.17 -11.23
C ARG A 130 7.30 2.47 -10.84
N HIS A 131 8.02 3.57 -10.99
CA HIS A 131 7.41 4.86 -10.80
C HIS A 131 6.25 5.05 -11.80
N LEU A 132 5.03 5.02 -11.28
CA LEU A 132 3.82 5.20 -12.09
C LEU A 132 3.62 6.69 -12.39
N THR A 133 3.15 6.99 -13.60
CA THR A 133 2.62 8.32 -13.89
C THR A 133 1.38 8.59 -13.02
N LYS A 134 1.08 9.86 -12.74
CA LYS A 134 -0.13 10.24 -11.96
C LYS A 134 -1.42 9.65 -12.52
N ARG A 135 -1.53 9.57 -13.85
CA ARG A 135 -2.65 8.89 -14.52
C ARG A 135 -2.69 7.40 -14.18
N GLN A 136 -1.58 6.69 -14.35
CA GLN A 136 -1.51 5.26 -14.03
C GLN A 136 -1.79 4.97 -12.56
N LEU A 137 -1.30 5.82 -11.65
CA LEU A 137 -1.56 5.69 -10.22
C LEU A 137 -3.04 5.93 -9.90
N SER A 138 -3.66 6.92 -10.53
CA SER A 138 -5.10 7.19 -10.38
C SER A 138 -5.95 6.03 -10.91
N ASP A 139 -5.61 5.48 -12.07
CA ASP A 139 -6.28 4.32 -12.67
C ASP A 139 -6.12 3.08 -11.77
N MET A 140 -4.92 2.87 -11.23
CA MET A 140 -4.63 1.78 -10.28
C MET A 140 -5.44 1.93 -8.99
N ALA A 141 -5.44 3.11 -8.36
CA ALA A 141 -6.20 3.38 -7.14
C ALA A 141 -7.71 3.17 -7.36
N TRP A 142 -8.23 3.59 -8.51
CA TRP A 142 -9.63 3.38 -8.87
C TRP A 142 -9.97 1.90 -9.05
N ASN A 143 -9.13 1.13 -9.75
CA ASN A 143 -9.30 -0.31 -9.94
C ASN A 143 -9.27 -1.06 -8.60
N VAL A 144 -8.29 -0.77 -7.74
CA VAL A 144 -8.19 -1.37 -6.40
C VAL A 144 -9.43 -1.05 -5.57
N ARG A 145 -9.94 0.18 -5.63
CA ARG A 145 -11.17 0.59 -4.93
C ARG A 145 -12.41 -0.12 -5.44
N LYS A 146 -12.55 -0.22 -6.76
CA LYS A 146 -13.66 -0.95 -7.41
C LYS A 146 -13.65 -2.42 -7.01
N LEU A 147 -12.48 -3.04 -7.02
CA LEU A 147 -12.32 -4.41 -6.58
C LEU A 147 -12.62 -4.57 -5.08
N SER A 148 -12.11 -3.66 -4.24
CA SER A 148 -12.35 -3.69 -2.78
C SER A 148 -13.85 -3.69 -2.46
N LYS A 149 -14.64 -2.82 -3.13
CA LYS A 149 -16.10 -2.81 -2.99
C LYS A 149 -16.76 -4.13 -3.42
N LYS A 150 -16.29 -4.74 -4.52
CA LYS A 150 -16.80 -6.05 -4.99
C LYS A 150 -16.44 -7.18 -4.01
N LEU A 151 -15.17 -7.30 -3.63
CA LEU A 151 -14.67 -8.35 -2.73
C LEU A 151 -15.27 -8.25 -1.34
N GLY A 152 -15.48 -7.03 -0.85
CA GLY A 152 -16.20 -6.80 0.40
C GLY A 152 -17.61 -7.37 0.36
N SER A 153 -18.23 -7.47 -0.83
CA SER A 153 -19.60 -7.95 -1.02
C SER A 153 -19.75 -9.46 -1.30
N ILE A 154 -18.67 -10.15 -1.69
CA ILE A 154 -18.69 -11.54 -2.18
C ILE A 154 -17.96 -12.48 -1.22
N LYS A 155 -18.42 -13.74 -1.12
CA LYS A 155 -17.65 -14.81 -0.48
C LYS A 155 -16.70 -15.44 -1.50
N LEU A 156 -15.40 -15.37 -1.23
CA LEU A 156 -14.36 -15.97 -2.05
C LEU A 156 -14.13 -17.41 -1.59
N LYS A 157 -14.48 -18.37 -2.45
CA LYS A 157 -14.14 -19.78 -2.22
C LYS A 157 -12.74 -20.04 -2.76
N LEU A 158 -11.77 -20.15 -1.86
CA LEU A 158 -10.37 -20.36 -2.19
C LEU A 158 -10.06 -21.87 -2.21
N THR A 159 -9.30 -22.33 -3.21
CA THR A 159 -8.75 -23.69 -3.23
C THR A 159 -7.43 -23.70 -2.46
N VAL A 160 -7.51 -23.76 -1.14
CA VAL A 160 -6.34 -23.70 -0.26
C VAL A 160 -5.57 -25.01 -0.31
N LYS A 161 -4.28 -24.97 -0.66
CA LYS A 161 -3.35 -26.10 -0.56
C LYS A 161 -2.17 -25.78 0.34
N ASN A 162 -1.56 -24.62 0.15
CA ASN A 162 -0.39 -24.17 0.90
C ASN A 162 -0.79 -23.11 1.92
N VAL A 163 -0.71 -23.46 3.21
CA VAL A 163 -1.04 -22.60 4.34
C VAL A 163 0.25 -22.10 4.99
N PHE A 164 0.39 -20.78 5.10
CA PHE A 164 1.53 -20.13 5.73
C PHE A 164 1.15 -19.67 7.14
N VAL A 165 1.82 -20.20 8.16
CA VAL A 165 1.51 -19.89 9.57
C VAL A 165 2.57 -18.96 10.13
N VAL A 166 2.13 -17.82 10.63
CA VAL A 166 2.97 -16.81 11.30
C VAL A 166 2.55 -16.72 12.76
N CYS A 167 3.51 -16.76 13.67
CA CYS A 167 3.25 -16.52 15.09
C CYS A 167 4.12 -15.37 15.62
N LYS A 168 3.70 -14.72 16.70
CA LYS A 168 4.50 -13.69 17.35
C LYS A 168 5.86 -14.29 17.80
N ALA A 169 6.93 -13.61 17.44
CA ALA A 169 8.28 -14.00 17.85
C ALA A 169 8.46 -13.87 19.37
N HIS A 170 9.35 -14.70 19.93
CA HIS A 170 9.75 -14.70 21.35
C HIS A 170 8.63 -14.92 22.38
N ASP A 171 7.45 -15.38 21.94
CA ASP A 171 6.35 -15.75 22.83
C ASP A 171 6.21 -17.28 22.89
N GLU A 172 6.79 -17.87 23.94
CA GLU A 172 6.84 -19.33 24.12
C GLU A 172 5.44 -19.95 24.25
N SER A 173 4.49 -19.20 24.83
CA SER A 173 3.11 -19.67 24.99
C SER A 173 2.47 -20.01 23.65
N LEU A 174 2.85 -19.30 22.59
CA LEU A 174 2.31 -19.47 21.24
C LEU A 174 2.89 -20.66 20.50
N VAL A 175 4.03 -21.19 20.92
CA VAL A 175 4.61 -22.39 20.29
C VAL A 175 3.65 -23.57 20.43
N SER A 176 3.09 -23.76 21.62
CA SER A 176 2.10 -24.79 21.90
C SER A 176 0.82 -24.62 21.06
N LEU A 177 0.38 -23.38 20.84
CA LEU A 177 -0.81 -23.07 20.05
C LEU A 177 -0.54 -23.25 18.56
N THR A 178 0.66 -22.88 18.10
CA THR A 178 1.12 -23.11 16.72
C THR A 178 1.17 -24.61 16.42
N ARG A 179 1.65 -25.44 17.37
CA ARG A 179 1.57 -26.91 17.27
C ARG A 179 0.12 -27.38 17.12
N LYS A 180 -0.81 -26.89 17.95
CA LYS A 180 -2.24 -27.26 17.88
C LYS A 180 -2.86 -26.95 16.51
N VAL A 181 -2.65 -25.74 16.00
CA VAL A 181 -3.15 -25.34 14.67
C VAL A 181 -2.51 -26.19 13.57
N THR A 182 -1.19 -26.39 13.63
CA THR A 182 -0.45 -27.17 12.64
C THR A 182 -0.91 -28.62 12.61
N ARG A 183 -1.08 -29.26 13.79
CA ARG A 183 -1.63 -30.61 13.90
C ARG A 183 -3.04 -30.71 13.32
N TRP A 184 -3.91 -29.74 13.63
CA TRP A 184 -5.27 -29.72 13.11
C TRP A 184 -5.30 -29.59 11.58
N LEU A 185 -4.47 -28.73 11.00
CA LEU A 185 -4.33 -28.57 9.55
C LEU A 185 -3.77 -29.83 8.87
N LEU A 186 -2.85 -30.54 9.54
CA LEU A 186 -2.21 -31.73 8.99
C LEU A 186 -3.03 -33.02 9.17
N SER A 187 -4.09 -33.00 9.96
CA SER A 187 -4.95 -34.16 10.22
C SER A 187 -5.53 -34.79 8.94
N LYS A 188 -5.65 -36.12 8.93
CA LYS A 188 -6.29 -36.90 7.86
C LYS A 188 -7.79 -36.63 7.74
N GLU A 189 -8.41 -36.10 8.78
CA GLU A 189 -9.84 -35.77 8.83
C GLU A 189 -10.20 -34.50 8.07
N ARG A 190 -9.23 -33.86 7.40
CA ARG A 190 -9.47 -32.67 6.60
C ARG A 190 -9.90 -33.05 5.18
N ASP A 191 -10.82 -32.28 4.61
CA ASP A 191 -11.34 -32.49 3.25
C ASP A 191 -10.27 -32.42 2.16
N ALA A 192 -9.14 -31.77 2.42
CA ALA A 192 -8.01 -31.64 1.51
C ALA A 192 -6.67 -31.81 2.23
N PRO A 193 -5.65 -32.38 1.56
CA PRO A 193 -4.30 -32.51 2.12
C PRO A 193 -3.55 -31.17 2.06
N TYR A 194 -3.63 -30.40 3.14
CA TYR A 194 -2.90 -29.13 3.25
C TYR A 194 -1.40 -29.35 3.47
N VAL A 195 -0.59 -28.50 2.85
CA VAL A 195 0.84 -28.31 3.13
C VAL A 195 0.95 -27.10 4.05
N VAL A 196 1.56 -27.28 5.21
CA VAL A 196 1.65 -26.25 6.26
C VAL A 196 3.09 -25.80 6.39
N TYR A 197 3.30 -24.50 6.18
CA TYR A 197 4.59 -23.85 6.38
C TYR A 197 4.59 -23.17 7.75
N VAL A 198 5.53 -23.55 8.61
CA VAL A 198 5.77 -22.91 9.92
C VAL A 198 7.17 -22.30 9.95
N GLU A 199 7.42 -21.38 10.88
CA GLU A 199 8.70 -20.67 10.95
C GLU A 199 9.87 -21.63 11.24
N GLN A 200 11.01 -21.44 10.56
CA GLN A 200 12.16 -22.34 10.65
C GLN A 200 12.69 -22.55 12.08
N ARG A 201 12.59 -21.54 12.95
CA ARG A 201 12.98 -21.68 14.36
C ARG A 201 12.18 -22.74 15.14
N LEU A 202 11.01 -23.13 14.64
CA LEU A 202 10.16 -24.15 15.28
C LEU A 202 10.59 -25.58 14.92
N GLU A 203 11.42 -25.77 13.89
CA GLU A 203 11.87 -27.09 13.43
C GLU A 203 12.56 -27.89 14.55
N THR A 204 13.44 -27.23 15.29
CA THR A 204 14.21 -27.83 16.38
C THR A 204 13.61 -27.56 17.77
N HIS A 205 12.48 -26.86 17.84
CA HIS A 205 11.91 -26.43 19.12
C HIS A 205 11.19 -27.59 19.84
N PRO A 206 11.53 -27.89 21.12
CA PRO A 206 10.98 -29.05 21.83
C PRO A 206 9.46 -29.01 21.99
N ASP A 207 8.90 -27.86 22.38
CA ASP A 207 7.45 -27.73 22.57
C ASP A 207 6.64 -27.84 21.28
N PHE A 208 7.21 -27.41 20.15
CA PHE A 208 6.60 -27.62 18.85
C PHE A 208 6.66 -29.10 18.48
N GLY A 209 7.80 -29.74 18.71
CA GLY A 209 7.97 -31.19 18.58
C GLY A 209 7.68 -31.68 17.17
N GLY A 210 8.30 -31.08 16.15
CA GLY A 210 8.03 -31.40 14.74
C GLY A 210 8.14 -32.89 14.41
N LEU A 211 9.14 -33.59 14.97
CA LEU A 211 9.29 -35.04 14.82
C LEU A 211 8.14 -35.82 15.46
N GLN A 212 7.77 -35.46 16.69
CA GLN A 212 6.63 -36.09 17.39
C GLN A 212 5.32 -35.89 16.61
N LEU A 213 5.13 -34.71 16.03
CA LEU A 213 3.96 -34.41 15.20
C LEU A 213 3.89 -35.32 13.96
N LEU A 214 5.04 -35.61 13.35
CA LEU A 214 5.14 -36.54 12.21
C LEU A 214 4.95 -38.01 12.61
N GLU A 215 5.31 -38.38 13.85
CA GLU A 215 5.02 -39.70 14.41
C GLU A 215 3.54 -39.88 14.74
N GLU A 216 2.91 -38.87 15.34
CA GLU A 216 1.47 -38.81 15.63
C GLU A 216 0.63 -38.84 14.34
N GLU A 217 1.08 -38.14 13.30
CA GLU A 217 0.42 -38.09 11.99
C GLU A 217 1.37 -38.46 10.84
N PRO A 218 1.55 -39.76 10.54
CA PRO A 218 2.46 -40.20 9.47
C PRO A 218 2.11 -39.67 8.08
N SER A 219 0.83 -39.30 7.86
CA SER A 219 0.38 -38.69 6.61
C SER A 219 0.90 -37.27 6.39
N ALA A 220 1.41 -36.62 7.43
CA ALA A 220 1.95 -35.27 7.38
C ALA A 220 3.35 -35.21 6.77
N LYS A 221 3.99 -36.38 6.56
CA LYS A 221 5.32 -36.48 5.95
C LYS A 221 5.33 -35.81 4.56
N GLY A 222 6.22 -34.83 4.38
CA GLY A 222 6.31 -34.02 3.15
C GLY A 222 5.31 -32.85 3.06
N ARG A 223 4.35 -32.75 4.00
CA ARG A 223 3.37 -31.65 4.08
C ARG A 223 3.69 -30.63 5.17
N LEU A 224 4.41 -31.02 6.22
CA LEU A 224 5.01 -30.06 7.15
C LEU A 224 6.30 -29.49 6.54
N LYS A 225 6.36 -28.18 6.37
CA LYS A 225 7.52 -27.46 5.82
C LYS A 225 7.87 -26.28 6.71
N PHE A 226 9.10 -25.81 6.56
CA PHE A 226 9.64 -24.70 7.32
C PHE A 226 9.95 -23.52 6.40
N TRP A 227 9.62 -22.30 6.83
CA TRP A 227 9.86 -21.08 6.07
C TRP A 227 10.86 -20.17 6.80
N ASP A 228 11.64 -19.45 6.00
CA ASP A 228 12.44 -18.30 6.41
C ASP A 228 11.90 -17.01 5.71
N PRO A 229 12.33 -15.81 6.15
CA PRO A 229 11.85 -14.58 5.53
C PRO A 229 12.13 -14.51 4.03
N LYS A 230 13.22 -15.12 3.57
CA LYS A 230 13.62 -15.14 2.16
C LYS A 230 12.63 -15.91 1.29
N LEU A 231 12.13 -17.06 1.75
CA LEU A 231 11.11 -17.84 1.03
C LEU A 231 9.84 -17.02 0.77
N ALA A 232 9.37 -16.25 1.76
CA ALA A 232 8.18 -15.42 1.62
C ALA A 232 8.40 -14.26 0.62
N GLN A 233 9.60 -13.70 0.58
CA GLN A 233 9.97 -12.62 -0.34
C GLN A 233 10.18 -13.10 -1.78
N ASP A 234 10.88 -14.23 -1.96
CA ASP A 234 11.25 -14.76 -3.27
C ASP A 234 10.10 -15.52 -3.94
N GLN A 235 9.27 -16.23 -3.16
CA GLN A 235 8.20 -17.10 -3.67
C GLN A 235 6.82 -16.83 -3.03
N PRO A 236 6.34 -15.57 -2.98
CA PRO A 236 5.06 -15.23 -2.35
C PRO A 236 3.86 -15.91 -3.01
N GLN A 237 3.98 -16.24 -4.30
CA GLN A 237 2.96 -16.92 -5.10
C GLN A 237 2.71 -18.38 -4.67
N GLN A 238 3.61 -18.98 -3.89
CA GLN A 238 3.44 -20.36 -3.44
C GLN A 238 2.31 -20.52 -2.42
N PHE A 239 1.95 -19.45 -1.71
CA PHE A 239 1.04 -19.52 -0.57
C PHE A 239 -0.38 -19.09 -0.96
N ASP A 240 -1.37 -19.91 -0.59
CA ASP A 240 -2.77 -19.67 -0.91
C ASP A 240 -3.50 -18.92 0.22
N PHE A 241 -3.02 -19.10 1.46
CA PHE A 241 -3.68 -18.61 2.66
C PHE A 241 -2.67 -18.40 3.79
N VAL A 242 -2.81 -17.31 4.54
CA VAL A 242 -1.95 -17.00 5.70
C VAL A 242 -2.78 -17.02 6.98
N ILE A 243 -2.26 -17.65 8.02
CA ILE A 243 -2.84 -17.64 9.38
C ILE A 243 -1.85 -16.97 10.31
N THR A 244 -2.30 -15.92 11.01
CA THR A 244 -1.46 -15.24 12.01
C THR A 244 -1.95 -15.53 13.43
N LEU A 245 -1.04 -15.91 14.30
CA LEU A 245 -1.27 -16.12 15.73
C LEU A 245 -0.55 -15.02 16.53
N GLY A 246 -1.28 -14.00 16.98
CA GLY A 246 -0.70 -12.93 17.78
C GLY A 246 -1.56 -11.68 17.86
N GLY A 247 -0.90 -10.53 17.87
CA GLY A 247 -1.53 -9.20 17.87
C GLY A 247 -1.34 -8.47 16.55
N ASP A 248 -1.67 -7.18 16.52
CA ASP A 248 -1.51 -6.34 15.33
C ASP A 248 -0.05 -6.31 14.81
N GLY A 249 0.94 -6.35 15.71
CA GLY A 249 2.36 -6.45 15.33
C GLY A 249 2.73 -7.72 14.54
N THR A 250 1.99 -8.81 14.72
CA THR A 250 2.15 -10.05 13.93
C THR A 250 1.55 -9.90 12.53
N VAL A 251 0.48 -9.11 12.39
CA VAL A 251 -0.11 -8.76 11.09
C VAL A 251 0.83 -7.83 10.31
N LEU A 252 1.44 -6.84 10.99
CA LEU A 252 2.48 -6.00 10.39
C LEU A 252 3.71 -6.83 9.98
N TYR A 253 4.09 -7.83 10.79
CA TYR A 253 5.15 -8.77 10.42
C TYR A 253 4.81 -9.52 9.13
N THR A 254 3.55 -9.94 9.01
CA THR A 254 3.08 -10.64 7.81
C THR A 254 3.11 -9.72 6.59
N SER A 255 2.63 -8.47 6.70
CA SER A 255 2.74 -7.50 5.61
C SER A 255 4.19 -7.27 5.19
N TRP A 256 5.10 -7.17 6.16
CA TRP A 256 6.54 -7.00 5.91
C TRP A 256 7.17 -8.19 5.17
N LEU A 257 6.79 -9.43 5.50
CA LEU A 257 7.27 -10.61 4.78
C LEU A 257 6.87 -10.61 3.30
N PHE A 258 5.65 -10.12 3.00
CA PHE A 258 5.09 -10.10 1.65
C PHE A 258 5.22 -8.71 1.01
N GLN A 259 6.44 -8.35 0.59
CA GLN A 259 6.74 -7.09 -0.11
C GLN A 259 6.16 -7.00 -1.55
N ARG A 260 5.32 -7.94 -1.96
CA ARG A 260 4.60 -7.92 -3.25
C ARG A 260 3.19 -8.46 -3.03
N ILE A 261 2.88 -9.59 -3.66
CA ILE A 261 1.60 -10.29 -3.56
C ILE A 261 1.38 -10.77 -2.13
N VAL A 262 0.27 -10.38 -1.54
CA VAL A 262 -0.16 -10.82 -0.21
C VAL A 262 -1.32 -11.83 -0.33
N PRO A 263 -1.16 -13.09 0.11
CA PRO A 263 -2.28 -14.02 0.19
C PRO A 263 -3.32 -13.55 1.22
N PRO A 264 -4.58 -14.00 1.15
CA PRO A 264 -5.58 -13.71 2.18
C PRO A 264 -5.10 -14.08 3.58
N VAL A 265 -5.14 -13.10 4.50
CA VAL A 265 -4.61 -13.22 5.86
C VAL A 265 -5.75 -13.32 6.85
N LEU A 266 -5.79 -14.42 7.61
CA LEU A 266 -6.72 -14.62 8.73
C LEU A 266 -5.98 -14.49 10.06
N SER A 267 -6.40 -13.52 10.87
CA SER A 267 -5.66 -13.13 12.06
C SER A 267 -6.38 -13.45 13.38
N PHE A 268 -5.82 -14.40 14.13
CA PHE A 268 -6.30 -14.76 15.47
C PHE A 268 -5.65 -13.89 16.55
N ALA A 269 -6.50 -13.26 17.36
CA ALA A 269 -6.15 -12.62 18.61
C ALA A 269 -5.98 -13.67 19.72
N LEU A 270 -4.92 -13.50 20.52
CA LEU A 270 -4.55 -14.38 21.65
C LEU A 270 -4.65 -13.68 23.01
N GLY A 271 -5.28 -12.50 23.03
CA GLY A 271 -5.50 -11.66 24.19
C GLY A 271 -6.59 -10.65 23.91
N SER A 272 -6.31 -9.35 24.06
CA SER A 272 -7.22 -8.31 23.55
C SER A 272 -7.28 -8.36 22.01
N LEU A 273 -8.49 -8.26 21.45
CA LEU A 273 -8.67 -8.02 20.02
C LEU A 273 -8.08 -6.64 19.70
N GLY A 274 -7.21 -6.59 18.69
CA GLY A 274 -6.65 -5.36 18.14
C GLY A 274 -7.50 -4.82 17.00
N PHE A 275 -6.95 -3.88 16.23
CA PHE A 275 -7.65 -3.32 15.05
C PHE A 275 -7.50 -4.21 13.81
N LEU A 276 -6.53 -5.12 13.81
CA LEU A 276 -6.26 -6.04 12.70
C LEU A 276 -6.57 -7.50 13.05
N THR A 277 -6.57 -7.86 14.35
CA THR A 277 -6.86 -9.22 14.81
C THR A 277 -8.34 -9.42 15.12
N ASN A 278 -9.08 -9.89 14.11
CA ASN A 278 -10.54 -9.95 14.14
C ASN A 278 -11.12 -11.28 14.65
N PHE A 279 -10.30 -12.32 14.81
CA PHE A 279 -10.76 -13.66 15.18
C PHE A 279 -10.31 -14.05 16.59
N ASP A 280 -11.19 -14.67 17.36
CA ASP A 280 -10.84 -15.26 18.65
C ASP A 280 -10.24 -16.66 18.44
N PHE A 281 -9.04 -16.88 18.98
CA PHE A 281 -8.37 -18.17 18.90
C PHE A 281 -9.15 -19.30 19.57
N ALA A 282 -9.98 -19.03 20.58
CA ALA A 282 -10.79 -20.05 21.23
C ALA A 282 -11.66 -20.85 20.25
N ASN A 283 -12.06 -20.22 19.13
CA ASN A 283 -12.92 -20.80 18.09
C ASN A 283 -12.16 -21.12 16.79
N TYR A 284 -10.84 -21.31 16.83
CA TYR A 284 -10.02 -21.43 15.62
C TYR A 284 -10.45 -22.56 14.68
N GLN A 285 -10.80 -23.74 15.21
CA GLN A 285 -11.17 -24.91 14.40
C GLN A 285 -12.41 -24.63 13.54
N ARG A 286 -13.50 -24.17 14.19
CA ARG A 286 -14.75 -23.81 13.52
C ARG A 286 -14.53 -22.66 12.53
N THR A 287 -13.70 -21.69 12.89
CA THR A 287 -13.39 -20.54 12.04
C THR A 287 -12.69 -20.96 10.76
N LEU A 288 -11.62 -21.77 10.87
CA LEU A 288 -10.86 -22.26 9.73
C LEU A 288 -11.68 -23.23 8.87
N GLU A 289 -12.48 -24.10 9.48
CA GLU A 289 -13.35 -25.02 8.76
C GLU A 289 -14.37 -24.27 7.90
N ASN A 290 -15.07 -23.29 8.49
CA ASN A 290 -16.00 -22.44 7.74
C ASN A 290 -15.28 -21.64 6.65
N ALA A 291 -14.09 -21.09 6.94
CA ALA A 291 -13.31 -20.32 5.98
C ALA A 291 -12.92 -21.17 4.74
N PHE A 292 -12.49 -22.42 4.94
CA PHE A 292 -12.07 -23.29 3.84
C PHE A 292 -13.25 -23.94 3.09
N ARG A 293 -14.34 -24.28 3.80
CA ARG A 293 -15.54 -24.90 3.20
C ARG A 293 -16.43 -23.89 2.49
N ASP A 294 -16.82 -22.83 3.21
CA ASP A 294 -17.85 -21.87 2.81
C ASP A 294 -17.26 -20.62 2.11
N GLY A 295 -15.93 -20.47 2.16
CA GLY A 295 -15.21 -19.33 1.64
C GLY A 295 -15.09 -18.16 2.63
N VAL A 296 -14.28 -17.18 2.26
CA VAL A 296 -13.94 -16.02 3.09
C VAL A 296 -14.41 -14.72 2.46
N VAL A 297 -14.74 -13.74 3.29
CA VAL A 297 -14.91 -12.35 2.85
C VAL A 297 -13.59 -11.63 3.09
N VAL A 298 -13.10 -10.88 2.11
CA VAL A 298 -11.81 -10.19 2.18
C VAL A 298 -12.02 -8.69 2.08
N SER A 299 -11.38 -7.94 2.98
CA SER A 299 -11.23 -6.49 2.95
C SER A 299 -9.83 -6.15 2.49
N LEU A 300 -9.73 -5.35 1.42
CA LEU A 300 -8.45 -4.85 0.94
C LEU A 300 -8.07 -3.59 1.71
N ARG A 301 -6.92 -3.62 2.39
CA ARG A 301 -6.35 -2.48 3.10
C ARG A 301 -5.28 -1.82 2.24
N LEU A 302 -5.31 -0.49 2.17
CA LEU A 302 -4.29 0.31 1.50
C LEU A 302 -2.92 0.04 2.14
N ARG A 303 -1.90 -0.12 1.30
CA ARG A 303 -0.48 -0.08 1.67
C ARG A 303 0.19 1.09 0.96
N PHE A 304 1.33 1.53 1.45
CA PHE A 304 2.20 2.44 0.70
C PHE A 304 3.37 1.69 0.07
N GLU A 305 3.72 2.10 -1.14
CA GLU A 305 5.03 1.87 -1.73
C GLU A 305 5.89 3.10 -1.37
N CYS A 306 6.96 2.86 -0.61
CA CYS A 306 7.92 3.87 -0.20
C CYS A 306 9.26 3.63 -0.90
N THR A 307 9.74 4.60 -1.66
CA THR A 307 11.05 4.53 -2.33
C THR A 307 12.00 5.53 -1.72
N ILE A 308 13.17 5.07 -1.28
CA ILE A 308 14.26 5.95 -0.82
C ILE A 308 15.04 6.44 -2.03
N MET A 309 15.17 7.76 -2.14
CA MET A 309 15.86 8.44 -3.22
C MET A 309 17.11 9.11 -2.66
N ARG A 310 18.26 8.68 -3.18
CA ARG A 310 19.59 9.17 -2.77
C ARG A 310 20.06 10.27 -3.68
N SER A 311 20.56 11.35 -3.11
CA SER A 311 21.15 12.45 -3.87
C SER A 311 22.43 12.01 -4.57
N LYS A 312 22.53 12.26 -5.87
CA LYS A 312 23.77 12.08 -6.62
C LYS A 312 24.68 13.27 -6.42
N ALA A 313 25.96 13.01 -6.22
CA ALA A 313 26.97 14.06 -6.30
C ALA A 313 27.03 14.61 -7.73
N ARG A 314 26.76 15.92 -7.92
CA ARG A 314 27.06 16.60 -9.19
C ARG A 314 28.58 16.57 -9.39
N MET A 315 29.06 16.12 -10.55
CA MET A 315 30.46 16.34 -10.93
C MET A 315 30.67 17.86 -11.07
N LYS A 316 31.71 18.39 -10.44
CA LYS A 316 32.05 19.82 -10.53
C LYS A 316 32.37 20.13 -12.00
N ASP A 317 31.50 20.88 -12.67
CA ASP A 317 31.85 21.50 -13.93
C ASP A 317 32.88 22.62 -13.65
N PRO A 318 34.12 22.53 -14.15
CA PRO A 318 35.14 23.55 -13.93
C PRO A 318 34.79 24.91 -14.57
N HIS A 319 33.77 24.99 -15.42
CA HIS A 319 33.36 26.21 -16.13
C HIS A 319 32.09 26.87 -15.59
N SER A 320 31.35 26.21 -14.70
CA SER A 320 30.22 26.84 -14.03
C SER A 320 30.70 27.69 -12.84
N ARG A 321 30.65 29.02 -12.99
CA ARG A 321 30.94 29.98 -11.90
C ARG A 321 29.85 30.01 -10.82
N ALA A 322 28.81 29.21 -10.95
CA ALA A 322 27.78 29.04 -9.94
C ALA A 322 28.12 27.83 -9.06
N LEU A 323 28.74 28.10 -7.90
CA LEU A 323 28.43 27.30 -6.70
C LEU A 323 27.02 27.69 -6.26
N THR A 324 26.00 27.34 -7.04
CA THR A 324 24.63 27.42 -6.53
C THR A 324 24.53 26.38 -5.42
N SER A 325 24.26 26.84 -4.20
CA SER A 325 23.81 25.99 -3.12
C SER A 325 22.71 25.09 -3.67
N ARG A 326 22.88 23.77 -3.58
CA ARG A 326 21.84 22.85 -4.03
C ARG A 326 20.60 23.10 -3.21
N ASP A 327 19.46 23.15 -3.88
CA ASP A 327 18.16 23.34 -3.26
C ASP A 327 17.28 22.15 -3.66
N LEU A 328 16.73 21.47 -2.67
CA LEU A 328 15.91 20.29 -2.90
C LEU A 328 14.57 20.68 -3.55
N VAL A 329 14.07 21.87 -3.28
CA VAL A 329 12.86 22.40 -3.91
C VAL A 329 13.08 22.57 -5.41
N GLU A 330 14.15 23.23 -5.82
CA GLU A 330 14.49 23.40 -7.25
C GLU A 330 14.79 22.07 -7.94
N GLU A 331 15.42 21.11 -7.26
CA GLU A 331 15.71 19.79 -7.84
C GLU A 331 14.46 18.91 -8.03
N LEU A 332 13.39 19.11 -7.24
CA LEU A 332 12.18 18.29 -7.30
C LEU A 332 11.02 18.93 -8.05
N ILE A 333 10.89 20.26 -7.97
CA ILE A 333 9.76 21.01 -8.56
C ILE A 333 10.19 22.18 -9.47
N GLY A 334 11.47 22.52 -9.50
CA GLY A 334 12.00 23.63 -10.29
C GLY A 334 12.20 23.31 -11.77
N GLU A 335 12.59 24.33 -12.54
CA GLU A 335 12.85 24.21 -13.99
C GLU A 335 14.07 23.30 -14.30
N GLU A 336 14.98 23.10 -13.34
CA GLU A 336 16.13 22.18 -13.45
C GLU A 336 15.75 20.68 -13.40
N GLY A 337 14.49 20.36 -13.04
CA GLY A 337 14.00 18.99 -12.87
C GLY A 337 13.78 18.20 -14.16
N GLU A 338 13.72 18.85 -15.33
CA GLU A 338 13.35 18.16 -16.58
C GLU A 338 14.49 17.30 -17.18
N ASP A 339 15.77 17.60 -16.92
CA ASP A 339 16.90 17.00 -17.67
C ASP A 339 18.04 16.39 -16.83
N THR A 340 17.99 16.47 -15.50
CA THR A 340 19.04 15.88 -14.65
C THR A 340 18.46 14.85 -13.67
N LEU A 341 18.93 13.60 -13.77
CA LEU A 341 18.66 12.57 -12.77
C LEU A 341 19.44 12.88 -11.50
N THR A 342 19.00 13.88 -10.73
CA THR A 342 19.63 14.36 -9.49
C THR A 342 19.69 13.30 -8.40
N HIS A 343 18.83 12.28 -8.48
CA HIS A 343 18.72 11.22 -7.49
C HIS A 343 18.72 9.81 -8.11
N THR A 344 19.00 8.79 -7.28
CA THR A 344 18.81 7.36 -7.62
C THR A 344 17.93 6.67 -6.57
N PRO A 345 17.07 5.73 -6.98
CA PRO A 345 16.40 4.85 -6.03
C PRO A 345 17.43 3.90 -5.37
N ASP A 346 17.33 3.74 -4.05
CA ASP A 346 18.20 2.86 -3.25
C ASP A 346 17.44 1.62 -2.77
N CYS A 347 16.29 1.81 -2.12
CA CYS A 347 15.44 0.70 -1.71
C CYS A 347 13.95 1.07 -1.76
N VAL A 348 13.12 0.02 -1.83
CA VAL A 348 11.67 0.12 -1.92
C VAL A 348 11.06 -0.76 -0.83
N TYR A 349 10.13 -0.19 -0.08
CA TYR A 349 9.39 -0.89 0.96
C TYR A 349 7.90 -0.76 0.79
N GLU A 350 7.22 -1.84 1.10
CA GLU A 350 5.77 -1.95 1.13
C GLU A 350 5.30 -2.01 2.58
N ILE A 351 4.54 -1.00 2.99
CA ILE A 351 4.13 -0.80 4.39
C ILE A 351 2.62 -0.72 4.54
N LEU A 352 2.10 -1.18 5.67
CA LEU A 352 0.66 -1.22 5.96
C LEU A 352 0.18 -0.03 6.77
N ASN A 353 0.94 0.43 7.75
CA ASN A 353 0.53 1.49 8.67
C ASN A 353 1.09 2.84 8.26
N ASP A 354 2.38 3.04 8.46
CA ASP A 354 2.97 4.37 8.38
C ASP A 354 4.48 4.34 8.06
N VAL A 355 4.90 5.45 7.45
CA VAL A 355 6.30 5.82 7.30
C VAL A 355 6.53 7.08 8.13
N VAL A 356 7.57 7.03 8.95
CA VAL A 356 7.92 8.10 9.88
C VAL A 356 9.31 8.59 9.54
N LEU A 357 9.45 9.89 9.29
CA LEU A 357 10.74 10.54 9.21
C LEU A 357 10.96 11.31 10.52
N ASP A 358 11.94 10.89 11.30
CA ASP A 358 12.26 11.49 12.61
C ASP A 358 13.72 11.95 12.71
N ARG A 359 14.02 12.79 13.71
CA ARG A 359 15.38 13.29 13.95
C ARG A 359 16.40 12.21 14.37
N GLY A 360 15.97 10.97 14.62
CA GLY A 360 16.81 9.89 15.10
C GLY A 360 17.53 10.23 16.41
N PRO A 361 18.83 9.92 16.55
CA PRO A 361 19.58 10.18 17.78
C PRO A 361 19.95 11.66 17.95
N ASN A 362 19.69 12.52 16.97
CA ASN A 362 20.13 13.91 16.98
C ASN A 362 19.39 14.72 18.07
N PRO A 363 20.09 15.55 18.87
CA PRO A 363 19.47 16.33 19.94
C PRO A 363 18.68 17.55 19.42
N THR A 364 18.94 17.98 18.18
CA THR A 364 18.24 19.09 17.52
C THR A 364 17.04 18.58 16.75
N MET A 365 16.05 19.46 16.55
CA MET A 365 14.89 19.17 15.70
C MET A 365 15.33 18.86 14.26
N SER A 366 14.58 17.98 13.60
CA SER A 366 14.76 17.66 12.18
C SER A 366 14.26 18.80 11.30
N HIS A 367 14.94 19.02 10.17
CA HIS A 367 14.51 19.92 9.10
C HIS A 367 13.98 19.04 7.95
N ILE A 368 12.69 19.15 7.66
CA ILE A 368 12.01 18.25 6.72
C ILE A 368 11.18 19.08 5.73
N GLU A 369 11.36 18.88 4.44
CA GLU A 369 10.50 19.45 3.40
C GLU A 369 9.47 18.43 2.93
N LEU A 370 8.21 18.84 2.90
CA LEU A 370 7.12 18.02 2.41
C LEU A 370 6.66 18.56 1.05
N PHE A 371 6.60 17.67 0.07
CA PHE A 371 6.09 17.92 -1.26
C PHE A 371 4.90 17.00 -1.54
N GLY A 372 3.92 17.51 -2.28
CA GLY A 372 2.81 16.74 -2.82
C GLY A 372 2.69 16.98 -4.32
N ASP A 373 2.77 15.91 -5.11
CA ASP A 373 2.89 15.98 -6.57
C ASP A 373 3.97 16.99 -6.98
N ASP A 374 3.61 18.08 -7.65
CA ASP A 374 4.56 19.09 -8.15
C ASP A 374 4.54 20.38 -7.30
N GLU A 375 4.09 20.27 -6.04
CA GLU A 375 3.94 21.40 -5.13
C GLU A 375 4.73 21.18 -3.83
N HIS A 376 5.47 22.20 -3.40
CA HIS A 376 6.05 22.26 -2.07
C HIS A 376 4.96 22.67 -1.07
N PHE A 377 4.61 21.77 -0.15
CA PHE A 377 3.56 22.02 0.83
C PHE A 377 4.05 22.89 1.97
N THR A 378 5.12 22.45 2.63
CA THR A 378 5.70 23.18 3.75
C THR A 378 7.05 22.59 4.14
N THR A 379 7.87 23.44 4.74
CA THR A 379 9.05 23.03 5.48
C THR A 379 8.70 22.92 6.97
N LEU A 380 9.16 21.86 7.61
CA LEU A 380 8.85 21.50 8.99
C LEU A 380 10.13 21.49 9.83
N LEU A 381 10.05 22.17 10.98
CA LEU A 381 10.97 22.00 12.09
C LEU A 381 10.24 21.27 13.21
N ALA A 382 10.56 19.99 13.36
CA ALA A 382 9.81 19.07 14.22
C ALA A 382 10.70 17.94 14.74
N ASP A 383 10.21 17.15 15.70
CA ASP A 383 10.83 15.86 16.00
C ASP A 383 10.72 14.90 14.81
N GLY A 384 9.68 15.07 13.99
CA GLY A 384 9.49 14.34 12.74
C GLY A 384 8.16 14.58 12.06
N ILE A 385 7.88 13.79 11.02
CA ILE A 385 6.59 13.72 10.31
C ILE A 385 6.19 12.26 10.13
N CYS A 386 4.90 11.97 10.27
CA CYS A 386 4.29 10.67 10.06
C CYS A 386 3.32 10.75 8.87
N ILE A 387 3.51 9.87 7.88
CA ILE A 387 2.56 9.66 6.79
C ILE A 387 1.95 8.27 6.96
N ALA A 388 0.64 8.22 7.19
CA ALA A 388 -0.07 7.02 7.56
C ALA A 388 -1.20 6.66 6.59
N THR A 389 -1.41 5.36 6.41
CA THR A 389 -2.60 4.82 5.75
C THR A 389 -3.81 4.95 6.68
N PRO A 390 -5.04 4.75 6.17
CA PRO A 390 -6.23 4.68 7.02
C PRO A 390 -6.14 3.57 8.07
N THR A 391 -5.44 2.47 7.76
CA THR A 391 -5.17 1.39 8.72
C THR A 391 -4.20 1.85 9.80
N GLY A 392 -3.13 2.58 9.43
CA GLY A 392 -2.17 3.18 10.36
C GLY A 392 -2.73 4.35 11.18
N SER A 393 -3.93 4.84 10.86
CA SER A 393 -4.56 5.96 11.59
C SER A 393 -4.75 5.68 13.08
N THR A 394 -4.87 4.41 13.48
CA THR A 394 -5.02 3.95 14.87
C THR A 394 -3.69 3.61 15.55
N ALA A 395 -2.57 3.71 14.83
CA ALA A 395 -1.23 3.34 15.31
C ALA A 395 -0.44 4.59 15.75
N TYR A 396 0.78 4.80 15.22
CA TYR A 396 1.63 5.90 15.65
C TYR A 396 1.04 7.27 15.29
N ASN A 397 0.33 7.36 14.16
CA ASN A 397 -0.43 8.55 13.78
C ASN A 397 -1.39 9.04 14.88
N LEU A 398 -2.13 8.14 15.53
CA LEU A 398 -3.04 8.51 16.62
C LEU A 398 -2.27 9.11 17.80
N ALA A 399 -1.14 8.50 18.17
CA ALA A 399 -0.29 8.98 19.25
C ALA A 399 0.33 10.35 18.95
N ALA A 400 0.65 10.63 17.69
CA ALA A 400 1.14 11.93 17.24
C ALA A 400 0.03 13.02 17.15
N GLY A 401 -1.23 12.69 17.47
CA GLY A 401 -2.35 13.64 17.43
C GLY A 401 -3.08 13.69 16.08
N GLY A 402 -2.84 12.72 15.19
CA GLY A 402 -3.55 12.56 13.93
C GLY A 402 -4.98 12.05 14.12
N SER A 403 -5.81 12.23 13.09
CA SER A 403 -7.21 11.79 13.11
C SER A 403 -7.35 10.28 12.87
N LEU A 404 -8.43 9.69 13.40
CA LEU A 404 -8.84 8.34 13.08
C LEU A 404 -9.54 8.32 11.71
N SER A 405 -9.24 7.31 10.90
CA SER A 405 -9.88 7.11 9.60
C SER A 405 -10.41 5.69 9.46
N HIS A 406 -11.55 5.55 8.80
CA HIS A 406 -12.11 4.23 8.48
C HIS A 406 -11.19 3.53 7.45
N PRO A 407 -10.91 2.22 7.57
CA PRO A 407 -9.95 1.53 6.69
C PRO A 407 -10.31 1.53 5.20
N GLU A 408 -11.59 1.73 4.88
CA GLU A 408 -12.09 1.80 3.49
C GLU A 408 -11.99 3.21 2.88
N ASN A 409 -11.61 4.23 3.67
CA ASN A 409 -11.46 5.58 3.16
C ASN A 409 -10.22 5.67 2.27
N PRO A 410 -10.32 6.16 1.03
CA PRO A 410 -9.19 6.28 0.11
C PRO A 410 -8.37 7.55 0.40
N VAL A 411 -7.69 7.58 1.55
CA VAL A 411 -6.98 8.77 2.03
C VAL A 411 -5.59 8.45 2.57
N ILE A 412 -4.72 9.45 2.54
CA ILE A 412 -3.43 9.49 3.22
C ILE A 412 -3.52 10.49 4.36
N LEU A 413 -3.01 10.12 5.54
CA LEU A 413 -2.96 11.00 6.70
C LEU A 413 -1.52 11.51 6.86
N VAL A 414 -1.37 12.81 7.10
CA VAL A 414 -0.08 13.45 7.35
C VAL A 414 -0.14 14.17 8.70
N THR A 415 0.74 13.79 9.62
CA THR A 415 0.76 14.30 10.99
C THR A 415 2.20 14.63 11.39
N ALA A 416 2.46 15.86 11.82
CA ALA A 416 3.77 16.22 12.34
C ALA A 416 3.93 15.81 13.81
N ILE A 417 5.15 15.45 14.21
CA ILE A 417 5.50 14.98 15.54
C ILE A 417 6.19 16.13 16.28
N CYS A 418 5.54 16.66 17.32
CA CYS A 418 6.07 17.78 18.13
C CYS A 418 6.59 18.94 17.27
N ALA A 419 5.80 19.40 16.29
CA ALA A 419 6.22 20.49 15.41
C ALA A 419 6.38 21.81 16.16
N HIS A 420 7.49 22.50 15.92
CA HIS A 420 7.71 23.88 16.37
C HIS A 420 6.96 24.89 15.50
N THR A 421 6.57 24.49 14.28
CA THR A 421 5.73 25.29 13.39
C THR A 421 4.30 25.37 13.95
N LEU A 422 3.93 26.53 14.51
CA LEU A 422 2.65 26.76 15.20
C LEU A 422 1.40 26.57 14.33
N SER A 423 1.54 26.62 13.00
CA SER A 423 0.44 26.51 12.05
C SER A 423 0.19 25.10 11.52
N PHE A 424 1.08 24.13 11.74
CA PHE A 424 0.91 22.81 11.16
C PHE A 424 -0.19 22.03 11.89
N ARG A 425 -1.19 21.57 11.13
CA ARG A 425 -2.29 20.72 11.60
C ARG A 425 -2.25 19.40 10.84
N PRO A 426 -2.75 18.29 11.42
CA PRO A 426 -2.90 17.04 10.68
C PRO A 426 -3.71 17.25 9.40
N ILE A 427 -3.23 16.69 8.29
CA ILE A 427 -3.80 16.85 6.94
C ILE A 427 -4.31 15.49 6.45
N ILE A 428 -5.46 15.48 5.80
CA ILE A 428 -5.99 14.30 5.11
C ILE A 428 -5.99 14.60 3.61
N LEU A 429 -5.32 13.76 2.85
CA LEU A 429 -5.08 13.90 1.41
C LEU A 429 -5.67 12.71 0.65
N PRO A 430 -5.97 12.82 -0.66
CA PRO A 430 -6.43 11.69 -1.46
C PRO A 430 -5.32 10.63 -1.61
N ASP A 431 -5.70 9.36 -1.72
CA ASP A 431 -4.79 8.21 -2.00
C ASP A 431 -4.06 8.29 -3.35
N THR A 432 -4.47 9.20 -4.23
CA THR A 432 -3.87 9.41 -5.56
C THR A 432 -2.69 10.39 -5.57
N ILE A 433 -2.40 11.06 -4.46
CA ILE A 433 -1.27 12.00 -4.39
C ILE A 433 0.04 11.25 -4.16
N VAL A 434 1.12 11.72 -4.78
CA VAL A 434 2.48 11.27 -4.46
C VAL A 434 3.11 12.25 -3.49
N LEU A 435 3.47 11.78 -2.29
CA LEU A 435 4.15 12.59 -1.30
C LEU A 435 5.65 12.36 -1.35
N ARG A 436 6.44 13.42 -1.14
CA ARG A 436 7.88 13.31 -0.94
C ARG A 436 8.25 14.03 0.34
N MET A 437 8.98 13.35 1.23
CA MET A 437 9.55 13.95 2.43
C MET A 437 11.07 13.93 2.32
N GLY A 438 11.67 15.11 2.30
CA GLY A 438 13.09 15.30 2.03
C GLY A 438 13.82 15.97 3.18
N VAL A 439 15.11 15.69 3.28
CA VAL A 439 16.02 16.43 4.16
C VAL A 439 16.69 17.52 3.31
N PRO A 440 16.45 18.81 3.59
CA PRO A 440 17.05 19.90 2.82
C PRO A 440 18.58 19.87 2.84
N TYR A 441 19.24 20.40 1.80
CA TYR A 441 20.71 20.45 1.74
C TYR A 441 21.34 21.34 2.83
N ASP A 442 20.60 22.34 3.32
CA ASP A 442 21.03 23.23 4.40
C ASP A 442 20.71 22.67 5.81
N ALA A 443 20.12 21.47 5.89
CA ALA A 443 19.82 20.82 7.15
C ALA A 443 21.11 20.55 7.94
N ARG A 444 21.09 20.89 9.23
CA ARG A 444 22.26 20.72 10.12
C ARG A 444 22.55 19.26 10.47
N THR A 445 21.53 18.41 10.39
CA THR A 445 21.58 17.01 10.83
C THR A 445 20.84 16.12 9.85
N SER A 446 21.23 14.85 9.78
CA SER A 446 20.46 13.80 9.09
C SER A 446 19.12 13.55 9.78
N SER A 447 18.24 12.87 9.05
CA SER A 447 16.97 12.35 9.59
C SER A 447 16.89 10.83 9.35
N TRP A 448 15.94 10.16 9.98
CA TRP A 448 15.79 8.71 9.94
C TRP A 448 14.39 8.34 9.48
N ALA A 449 14.30 7.62 8.37
CA ALA A 449 13.05 7.06 7.87
C ALA A 449 12.81 5.68 8.51
N SER A 450 11.62 5.47 9.05
CA SER A 450 11.17 4.25 9.69
C SER A 450 9.93 3.72 8.97
N PHE A 451 9.94 2.44 8.60
CA PHE A 451 8.88 1.79 7.83
C PHE A 451 8.14 0.77 8.71
N ASP A 452 6.84 1.00 8.99
CA ASP A 452 6.01 0.19 9.92
C ASP A 452 6.66 -0.05 11.30
N GLY A 453 7.56 0.86 11.74
CA GLY A 453 8.31 0.76 12.99
C GLY A 453 9.37 -0.35 13.03
N ARG A 454 9.85 -0.82 11.87
CA ARG A 454 10.76 -1.97 11.76
C ARG A 454 12.12 -1.62 11.19
N GLU A 455 12.12 -1.27 9.91
CA GLU A 455 13.34 -0.95 9.19
C GLU A 455 13.60 0.53 9.31
N ARG A 456 14.84 0.88 9.65
CA ARG A 456 15.28 2.26 9.81
C ARG A 456 16.43 2.57 8.89
N VAL A 457 16.26 3.62 8.09
CA VAL A 457 17.26 4.08 7.14
C VAL A 457 17.57 5.54 7.38
N GLU A 458 18.85 5.86 7.53
CA GLU A 458 19.31 7.24 7.64
C GLU A 458 19.18 7.94 6.28
N LEU A 459 18.63 9.15 6.28
CA LEU A 459 18.55 10.08 5.16
C LEU A 459 19.53 11.23 5.39
N LEU A 460 20.44 11.42 4.45
CA LEU A 460 21.39 12.52 4.46
C LEU A 460 20.77 13.78 3.85
N PRO A 461 21.33 14.98 4.10
CA PRO A 461 20.92 16.19 3.38
C PRO A 461 20.92 16.00 1.87
N GLY A 462 19.77 16.28 1.23
CA GLY A 462 19.47 16.02 -0.16
C GLY A 462 18.69 14.73 -0.42
N ASP A 463 18.71 13.75 0.49
CA ASP A 463 17.93 12.53 0.31
C ASP A 463 16.44 12.76 0.62
N TYR A 464 15.58 11.98 -0.03
CA TYR A 464 14.14 12.02 0.24
C TYR A 464 13.47 10.64 0.12
N VAL A 465 12.30 10.52 0.72
CA VAL A 465 11.44 9.34 0.60
C VAL A 465 10.21 9.72 -0.22
N THR A 466 9.96 8.97 -1.29
CA THR A 466 8.72 9.05 -2.08
C THR A 466 7.72 8.06 -1.51
N VAL A 467 6.49 8.51 -1.27
CA VAL A 467 5.38 7.70 -0.73
C VAL A 467 4.20 7.77 -1.69
N SER A 468 3.69 6.60 -2.06
CA SER A 468 2.55 6.49 -2.97
C SER A 468 1.68 5.29 -2.60
N ALA A 469 0.41 5.28 -3.04
CA ALA A 469 -0.45 4.11 -2.87
C ALA A 469 0.16 2.89 -3.57
N SER A 470 0.25 1.78 -2.85
CA SER A 470 0.76 0.52 -3.38
C SER A 470 -0.25 -0.16 -4.30
N ARG A 471 0.29 -0.82 -5.33
CA ARG A 471 -0.46 -1.71 -6.22
C ARG A 471 -0.83 -3.05 -5.58
N TYR A 472 -0.25 -3.36 -4.42
CA TYR A 472 -0.42 -4.60 -3.67
C TYR A 472 -1.13 -4.32 -2.33
N PRO A 473 -2.47 -4.25 -2.30
CA PRO A 473 -3.20 -4.05 -1.07
C PRO A 473 -3.11 -5.28 -0.15
N PHE A 474 -3.20 -5.06 1.15
CA PHE A 474 -3.20 -6.14 2.12
C PHE A 474 -4.59 -6.79 2.23
N ALA A 475 -4.67 -8.08 1.91
CA ALA A 475 -5.92 -8.84 1.88
C ALA A 475 -6.30 -9.39 3.26
N ASN A 476 -7.07 -8.63 4.05
CA ASN A 476 -7.50 -9.05 5.38
C ASN A 476 -8.81 -9.85 5.34
N VAL A 477 -8.85 -11.03 5.96
CA VAL A 477 -10.07 -11.84 6.07
C VAL A 477 -10.96 -11.27 7.17
N LEU A 478 -12.26 -11.15 6.88
CA LEU A 478 -13.26 -10.63 7.81
C LEU A 478 -14.10 -11.76 8.43
N PRO A 479 -14.52 -11.62 9.71
CA PRO A 479 -15.50 -12.49 10.31
C PRO A 479 -16.85 -12.45 9.55
N PRO A 480 -17.58 -13.58 9.50
CA PRO A 480 -18.89 -13.61 8.84
C PRO A 480 -19.90 -12.71 9.55
N GLY A 481 -20.67 -11.94 8.78
CA GLY A 481 -21.84 -11.20 9.26
C GLY A 481 -21.59 -9.85 9.93
N ARG A 482 -20.34 -9.36 10.01
CA ARG A 482 -19.98 -8.09 10.69
C ARG A 482 -19.48 -6.99 9.77
N ARG A 483 -20.15 -6.78 8.62
CA ARG A 483 -19.77 -5.68 7.71
C ARG A 483 -20.03 -4.33 8.38
N GLY A 484 -19.01 -3.47 8.43
CA GLY A 484 -19.09 -2.08 8.90
C GLY A 484 -19.11 -1.90 10.42
N GLU A 485 -19.71 -2.81 11.18
CA GLU A 485 -19.74 -2.74 12.65
C GLU A 485 -18.39 -3.08 13.29
N ASP A 486 -17.57 -3.91 12.65
CA ASP A 486 -16.29 -4.37 13.19
C ASP A 486 -15.37 -3.21 13.56
N TRP A 487 -15.25 -2.18 12.70
CA TRP A 487 -14.36 -1.06 12.98
C TRP A 487 -14.86 -0.21 14.16
N VAL A 488 -16.15 0.14 14.19
CA VAL A 488 -16.75 0.92 15.29
C VAL A 488 -16.68 0.14 16.60
N HIS A 489 -16.95 -1.16 16.56
CA HIS A 489 -16.85 -2.04 17.72
C HIS A 489 -15.41 -2.15 18.23
N SER A 490 -14.43 -2.33 17.33
CA SER A 490 -13.01 -2.35 17.68
C SER A 490 -12.56 -1.03 18.29
N ILE A 491 -12.99 0.12 17.75
CA ILE A 491 -12.73 1.44 18.34
C ILE A 491 -13.35 1.55 19.73
N SER A 492 -14.63 1.21 19.89
CA SER A 492 -15.32 1.32 21.17
C SER A 492 -14.69 0.45 22.24
N LYS A 493 -14.26 -0.76 21.87
CA LYS A 493 -13.57 -1.69 22.76
C LYS A 493 -12.14 -1.25 23.12
N THR A 494 -11.35 -0.84 22.13
CA THR A 494 -9.92 -0.54 22.34
C THR A 494 -9.69 0.83 22.97
N LEU A 495 -10.51 1.83 22.62
CA LEU A 495 -10.40 3.18 23.17
C LEU A 495 -11.39 3.46 24.30
N ASN A 496 -12.15 2.44 24.74
CA ASN A 496 -13.26 2.59 25.71
C ASN A 496 -14.23 3.73 25.32
N TRP A 497 -14.46 3.89 24.02
CA TRP A 497 -15.35 4.91 23.49
C TRP A 497 -16.77 4.63 23.95
N ASN A 498 -17.45 5.66 24.47
CA ASN A 498 -18.80 5.59 25.08
C ASN A 498 -18.88 4.92 26.46
N SER A 499 -17.78 4.81 27.21
CA SER A 499 -17.80 4.36 28.62
C SER A 499 -18.48 5.35 29.59
N ARG A 500 -18.77 6.59 29.16
CA ARG A 500 -19.40 7.61 30.00
C ARG A 500 -20.88 7.29 30.23
N GLN A 501 -21.33 7.35 31.49
CA GLN A 501 -22.75 7.23 31.83
C GLN A 501 -23.58 8.29 31.09
N LYS A 502 -24.68 7.86 30.44
CA LYS A 502 -25.62 8.76 29.78
C LYS A 502 -26.09 9.83 30.76
N GLN A 503 -25.99 11.10 30.37
CA GLN A 503 -26.49 12.21 31.16
C GLN A 503 -27.99 12.01 31.36
N LYS A 504 -28.44 12.00 32.63
CA LYS A 504 -29.88 11.88 32.94
C LYS A 504 -30.61 13.05 32.31
N SER A 505 -31.70 12.77 31.60
CA SER A 505 -32.58 13.81 31.08
C SER A 505 -33.05 14.71 32.22
N PHE A 506 -33.12 16.01 31.98
CA PHE A 506 -33.81 16.92 32.90
C PHE A 506 -35.24 16.42 33.07
N LYS A 507 -35.63 16.17 34.33
CA LYS A 507 -36.99 15.78 34.70
C LYS A 507 -37.91 16.99 34.66
#